data_AF-A0A425WNA8-F1
#
_entry.id   AF-A0A425WNA8-F1
#
_cell.length_a   1.000
_cell.length_b   1.000
_cell.length_c   1.000
_cell.angle_alpha   90.00
_cell.angle_beta   90.00
_cell.angle_gamma   90.00
#
_symmetry.space_group_name_H-M   'P 1'
#
loop_
_entity.id
_entity.type
_entity.pdbx_description
1 polymer ?
#
loop_
_entity_poly.entity_id
_entity_poly.type
_entity_poly.pdbx_seq_one_letter_code
_entity_poly.pdbx_strand_id
1 'polypeptide(L)'
;MVNGLLLGNLTYGLAVGSNVMMAYIGMAAIGGSLPSDYALAGYLGVAMTMLAGADPSVGLTIAVSLGLLGLLSFNVKMSLNSIWVHKADKYAEEGNARGVVAMNLFASQIFPLITYFIPSFLCVLFGSSALESLMSVIPTQVTSILSLAGHLIPALGLAMLMSVLFKALRYLWWVAYLHPLEGVAFKR
;
A
#
# COMPACT_ATOMS: atom_id res chain seq x y z
N MET A 1 12.33 6.63 -8.09
CA MET A 1 12.98 7.87 -8.61
C MET A 1 13.50 8.76 -7.49
N VAL A 2 12.65 9.26 -6.57
CA VAL A 2 13.07 10.16 -5.47
C VAL A 2 14.23 9.58 -4.64
N ASN A 3 14.14 8.31 -4.22
CA ASN A 3 15.23 7.65 -3.49
C ASN A 3 16.53 7.53 -4.30
N GLY A 4 16.42 7.35 -5.62
CA GLY A 4 17.57 7.27 -6.53
C GLY A 4 18.34 8.59 -6.62
N LEU A 5 17.62 9.71 -6.58
CA LEU A 5 18.20 11.06 -6.52
C LEU A 5 18.84 11.33 -5.15
N LEU A 6 18.18 10.93 -4.06
CA LEU A 6 18.67 11.15 -2.69
C LEU A 6 19.92 10.31 -2.36
N LEU A 7 19.97 9.06 -2.84
CA LEU A 7 21.06 8.12 -2.54
C LEU A 7 22.17 8.13 -3.61
N GLY A 8 22.07 9.00 -4.62
CA GLY A 8 23.13 9.22 -5.62
C GLY A 8 23.22 8.17 -6.73
N ASN A 9 22.34 7.18 -6.79
CA ASN A 9 22.30 6.18 -7.85
C ASN A 9 20.89 6.04 -8.46
N LEU A 10 20.65 6.81 -9.53
CA LEU A 10 19.36 6.86 -10.20
C LEU A 10 19.02 5.55 -10.92
N THR A 11 19.97 4.96 -11.65
CA THR A 11 19.75 3.76 -12.45
C THR A 11 19.37 2.58 -11.58
N TYR A 12 20.10 2.39 -10.47
CA TYR A 12 19.80 1.35 -9.51
C TYR A 12 18.44 1.61 -8.82
N GLY A 13 18.17 2.85 -8.38
CA GLY A 13 16.87 3.19 -7.77
C GLY A 13 15.67 3.05 -8.70
N LEU A 14 15.86 3.22 -10.01
CA LEU A 14 14.83 2.93 -11.02
C LEU A 14 14.65 1.43 -11.25
N ALA A 15 15.74 0.65 -11.27
CA ALA A 15 15.68 -0.80 -11.43
C ALA A 15 14.97 -1.50 -10.26
N VAL A 16 15.27 -1.11 -9.02
CA VAL A 16 14.55 -1.63 -7.85
C VAL A 16 13.09 -1.17 -7.86
N GLY A 17 12.86 0.12 -8.12
CA GLY A 17 11.53 0.69 -8.14
C GLY A 17 10.61 0.09 -9.20
N SER A 18 11.12 -0.22 -10.39
CA SER A 18 10.34 -0.88 -11.44
C SER A 18 9.95 -2.30 -11.04
N ASN A 19 10.87 -3.06 -10.43
CA ASN A 19 10.61 -4.42 -9.99
C ASN A 19 9.52 -4.47 -8.90
N VAL A 20 9.60 -3.56 -7.93
CA VAL A 20 8.58 -3.40 -6.89
C VAL A 20 7.23 -2.97 -7.51
N MET A 21 7.21 -1.90 -8.31
CA MET A 21 5.96 -1.36 -8.86
C MET A 21 5.26 -2.34 -9.82
N MET A 22 6.01 -3.15 -10.58
CA MET A 22 5.43 -4.19 -11.44
C MET A 22 4.62 -5.22 -10.64
N ALA A 23 5.06 -5.59 -9.44
CA ALA A 23 4.30 -6.49 -8.57
C ALA A 23 3.02 -5.84 -8.02
N TYR A 24 3.00 -4.51 -7.91
CA TYR A 24 1.92 -3.76 -7.28
C TYR A 24 0.92 -3.10 -8.25
N ILE A 25 1.22 -3.09 -9.56
CA ILE A 25 0.40 -2.38 -10.57
C ILE A 25 -1.05 -2.87 -10.67
N GLY A 26 -1.29 -4.14 -10.32
CA GLY A 26 -2.61 -4.78 -10.38
C GLY A 26 -3.42 -4.69 -9.09
N MET A 27 -2.88 -4.09 -8.02
CA MET A 27 -3.59 -4.02 -6.76
C MET A 27 -4.36 -2.69 -6.64
N ALA A 28 -5.70 -2.79 -6.61
CA ALA A 28 -6.59 -1.66 -6.37
C ALA A 28 -7.17 -1.73 -4.95
N ALA A 29 -7.29 -0.58 -4.29
CA ALA A 29 -7.98 -0.50 -3.00
C ALA A 29 -9.48 -0.74 -3.20
N ILE A 30 -10.02 -1.84 -2.66
CA ILE A 30 -11.45 -2.15 -2.76
C ILE A 30 -12.03 -2.06 -1.34
N GLY A 31 -12.96 -1.13 -1.12
CA GLY A 31 -13.68 -1.02 0.16
C GLY A 31 -12.89 -0.42 1.32
N GLY A 32 -11.80 0.32 1.05
CA GLY A 32 -11.02 1.01 2.09
C GLY A 32 -9.95 0.16 2.77
N SER A 33 -9.83 -1.12 2.43
CA SER A 33 -8.73 -1.98 2.85
C SER A 33 -7.73 -2.19 1.71
N LEU A 34 -6.45 -2.08 2.06
CA LEU A 34 -5.34 -2.31 1.14
C LEU A 34 -4.78 -3.70 1.44
N PRO A 35 -4.53 -4.55 0.44
CA PRO A 35 -3.86 -5.84 0.66
C PRO A 35 -2.38 -5.67 1.06
N SER A 36 -1.79 -4.51 0.77
CA SER A 36 -0.43 -4.13 1.19
C SER A 36 -0.29 -2.61 1.18
N ASP A 37 0.53 -2.06 2.07
CA ASP A 37 0.84 -0.63 2.07
C ASP A 37 1.90 -0.31 1.01
N TYR A 38 1.46 0.19 -0.16
CA TYR A 38 2.34 0.55 -1.27
C TYR A 38 3.26 1.73 -0.97
N ALA A 39 2.88 2.63 -0.06
CA ALA A 39 3.68 3.80 0.25
C ALA A 39 4.94 3.36 1.03
N LEU A 40 4.76 2.55 2.08
CA LEU A 40 5.90 1.98 2.82
C LEU A 40 6.70 0.99 1.96
N ALA A 41 6.03 0.11 1.19
CA ALA A 41 6.71 -0.82 0.30
C ALA A 41 7.54 -0.11 -0.78
N GLY A 42 6.99 0.94 -1.39
CA GLY A 42 7.62 1.66 -2.49
C GLY A 42 8.71 2.61 -2.05
N TYR A 43 8.45 3.47 -1.06
CA TYR A 43 9.46 4.43 -0.60
C TYR A 43 10.48 3.78 0.32
N LEU A 44 10.05 3.08 1.36
CA LEU A 44 10.98 2.50 2.32
C LEU A 44 11.67 1.26 1.75
N GLY A 45 10.93 0.39 1.05
CA GLY A 45 11.51 -0.83 0.44
C GLY A 45 12.60 -0.52 -0.58
N VAL A 46 12.39 0.46 -1.46
CA VAL A 46 13.43 0.88 -2.41
C VAL A 46 14.61 1.53 -1.68
N ALA A 47 14.37 2.40 -0.70
CA ALA A 47 15.44 3.06 0.04
C ALA A 47 16.30 2.05 0.82
N MET A 48 15.68 1.08 1.48
CA MET A 48 16.37 0.05 2.26
C MET A 48 17.15 -0.92 1.36
N THR A 49 16.60 -1.31 0.22
CA THR A 49 17.31 -2.16 -0.76
C THR A 49 18.55 -1.44 -1.30
N MET A 50 18.43 -0.14 -1.59
CA MET A 50 19.54 0.71 -2.00
C MET A 50 20.62 0.86 -0.92
N LEU A 51 20.22 1.07 0.33
CA LEU A 51 21.14 1.21 1.46
C LEU A 51 21.82 -0.10 1.84
N ALA A 52 21.16 -1.24 1.62
CA ALA A 52 21.73 -2.57 1.83
C ALA A 52 22.67 -3.01 0.69
N GLY A 53 22.68 -2.31 -0.45
CA GLY A 53 23.45 -2.70 -1.63
C GLY A 53 23.05 -4.07 -2.21
N ALA A 54 21.83 -4.53 -1.91
CA ALA A 54 21.34 -5.84 -2.32
C ALA A 54 21.07 -5.90 -3.83
N ASP A 55 20.82 -7.08 -4.39
CA ASP A 55 20.43 -7.17 -5.80
C ASP A 55 18.99 -6.63 -6.00
N PRO A 56 18.67 -5.94 -7.11
CA PRO A 56 17.31 -5.48 -7.39
C PRO A 56 16.24 -6.57 -7.41
N SER A 57 16.62 -7.83 -7.62
CA SER A 57 15.73 -8.99 -7.51
C SER A 57 15.26 -9.25 -6.06
N VAL A 58 16.10 -8.98 -5.06
CA VAL A 58 15.79 -9.15 -3.63
C VAL A 58 14.94 -7.99 -3.10
N GLY A 59 14.98 -6.84 -3.78
CA GLY A 59 14.23 -5.65 -3.40
C GLY A 59 12.71 -5.84 -3.32
N LEU A 60 12.15 -6.74 -4.14
CA LEU A 60 10.72 -7.08 -4.07
C LEU A 60 10.38 -7.75 -2.73
N THR A 61 11.18 -8.71 -2.27
CA THR A 61 10.97 -9.39 -0.99
C THR A 61 11.02 -8.42 0.18
N ILE A 62 12.00 -7.51 0.17
CA ILE A 62 12.12 -6.46 1.19
C ILE A 62 10.90 -5.52 1.15
N ALA A 63 10.51 -5.06 -0.04
CA ALA A 63 9.36 -4.18 -0.20
C ALA A 63 8.05 -4.81 0.30
N VAL A 64 7.81 -6.07 -0.02
CA VAL A 64 6.63 -6.81 0.46
C VAL A 64 6.62 -6.92 1.98
N SER A 65 7.79 -7.22 2.57
CA SER A 65 7.90 -7.35 4.02
C SER A 65 7.53 -6.07 4.77
N LEU A 66 8.07 -4.95 4.28
CA LEU A 66 7.80 -3.63 4.83
C LEU A 66 6.37 -3.16 4.52
N GLY A 67 5.82 -3.53 3.36
CA GLY A 67 4.43 -3.25 2.99
C GLY A 67 3.41 -3.93 3.88
N LEU A 68 3.69 -5.15 4.37
CA LEU A 68 2.84 -5.84 5.33
C LEU A 68 2.92 -5.21 6.72
N LEU A 69 4.14 -4.88 7.18
CA LEU A 69 4.33 -4.14 8.44
C LEU A 69 3.65 -2.76 8.39
N GLY A 70 3.71 -2.11 7.24
CA GLY A 70 2.98 -0.89 6.95
C GLY A 70 1.48 -1.08 7.03
N LEU A 71 0.95 -2.17 6.48
CA LEU A 71 -0.48 -2.47 6.57
C LEU A 71 -0.95 -2.68 8.02
N LEU A 72 -0.17 -3.35 8.87
CA LEU A 72 -0.50 -3.48 10.29
C LEU A 72 -0.52 -2.11 10.98
N SER A 73 0.49 -1.29 10.72
CA SER A 73 0.58 0.07 11.23
C SER A 73 -0.55 0.97 10.73
N PHE A 74 -0.98 0.78 9.48
CA PHE A 74 -2.12 1.44 8.86
C PHE A 74 -3.44 1.10 9.58
N ASN A 75 -3.64 -0.18 9.89
CA ASN A 75 -4.84 -0.63 10.60
C ASN A 75 -4.87 -0.08 12.03
N VAL A 76 -3.74 -0.11 12.74
CA VAL A 76 -3.63 0.51 14.08
C VAL A 76 -3.93 2.00 14.01
N LYS A 77 -3.39 2.71 13.01
CA LYS A 77 -3.71 4.13 12.77
C LYS A 77 -5.20 4.34 12.53
N MET A 78 -5.84 3.55 11.67
CA MET A 78 -7.28 3.63 11.40
C MET A 78 -8.10 3.43 12.68
N SER A 79 -7.74 2.45 13.52
CA SER A 79 -8.39 2.21 14.81
C SER A 79 -8.23 3.39 15.77
N LEU A 80 -7.03 3.97 15.87
CA LEU A 80 -6.75 5.09 16.76
C LEU A 80 -7.36 6.41 16.28
N ASN A 81 -7.45 6.63 14.95
CA ASN A 81 -8.05 7.83 14.39
C ASN A 81 -9.56 7.93 14.65
N SER A 82 -10.24 6.81 14.91
CA SER A 82 -11.64 6.81 15.33
C SER A 82 -11.90 7.68 16.57
N ILE A 83 -10.93 7.80 17.48
CA ILE A 83 -11.04 8.64 18.69
C ILE A 83 -11.23 10.12 18.33
N TRP A 84 -10.53 10.60 17.29
CA TRP A 84 -10.65 11.99 16.84
C TRP A 84 -11.92 12.26 16.05
N VAL A 85 -12.45 11.24 15.37
CA VAL A 85 -13.74 11.33 14.68
C VAL A 85 -14.87 11.55 15.68
N HIS A 86 -14.93 10.78 16.77
CA HIS A 86 -15.91 11.00 17.84
C HIS A 86 -15.78 12.38 18.50
N LYS A 87 -14.56 12.92 18.57
CA LYS A 87 -14.32 14.27 19.09
C LYS A 87 -14.75 15.36 18.09
N ALA A 88 -14.59 15.10 16.79
CA ALA A 88 -15.04 15.98 15.72
C ALA A 88 -16.58 16.02 15.64
N ASP A 89 -17.27 14.89 15.86
CA ASP A 89 -18.73 14.83 15.93
C ASP A 89 -19.27 15.73 17.05
N LYS A 90 -18.61 15.75 18.22
CA LYS A 90 -18.98 16.64 19.33
C LYS A 90 -18.81 18.13 18.97
N TYR A 91 -17.75 18.50 18.23
CA TYR A 91 -17.57 19.86 17.74
C TYR A 91 -18.56 20.24 16.62
N ALA A 92 -19.07 19.25 15.88
CA ALA A 92 -20.12 19.46 14.88
C ALA A 92 -21.47 19.73 15.54
N GLU A 93 -21.82 19.04 16.63
CA GLU A 93 -23.02 19.31 17.44
C GLU A 93 -23.01 20.72 18.06
N GLU A 94 -21.83 21.22 18.42
CA GLU A 94 -21.62 22.58 18.94
C GLU A 94 -21.61 23.67 17.83
N GLY A 95 -21.77 23.29 16.55
CA GLY A 95 -21.77 24.21 15.41
C GLY A 95 -20.40 24.84 15.08
N ASN A 96 -19.31 24.31 15.65
CA ASN A 96 -17.96 24.86 15.48
C ASN A 96 -17.23 24.24 14.28
N ALA A 97 -17.49 24.77 13.09
CA ALA A 97 -16.86 24.31 11.84
C ALA A 97 -15.33 24.40 11.86
N ARG A 98 -14.75 25.38 12.58
CA ARG A 98 -13.28 25.51 12.70
C ARG A 98 -12.68 24.42 13.58
N GLY A 99 -13.40 23.99 14.62
CA GLY A 99 -12.99 22.87 15.49
C GLY A 99 -12.98 21.53 14.75
N VAL A 100 -13.98 21.29 13.90
CA VAL A 100 -14.06 20.09 13.04
C VAL A 100 -12.90 20.06 12.04
N VAL A 101 -12.64 21.17 11.35
CA VAL A 101 -11.52 21.27 10.40
C VAL A 101 -10.18 21.09 11.11
N ALA A 102 -9.98 21.71 12.28
CA ALA A 102 -8.73 21.58 13.02
C ALA A 102 -8.48 20.15 13.52
N MET A 103 -9.51 19.44 14.00
CA MET A 103 -9.36 18.04 14.40
C MET A 103 -9.08 17.12 13.21
N ASN A 104 -9.74 17.36 12.06
CA ASN A 104 -9.53 16.52 10.89
C ASN A 104 -8.19 16.80 10.16
N LEU A 105 -7.74 18.06 10.13
CA LEU A 105 -6.46 18.41 9.47
C LEU A 105 -5.24 18.22 10.36
N PHE A 106 -5.29 18.65 11.61
CA PHE A 106 -4.12 18.68 12.50
C PHE A 106 -4.08 17.47 13.42
N ALA A 107 -5.20 17.14 14.07
CA ALA A 107 -5.19 16.05 15.06
C ALA A 107 -5.09 14.66 14.42
N SER A 108 -5.77 14.45 13.28
CA SER A 108 -5.67 13.23 12.48
C SER A 108 -4.27 12.99 11.91
N GLN A 109 -3.44 14.03 11.79
CA GLN A 109 -2.10 13.95 11.19
C GLN A 109 -0.98 13.68 12.19
N ILE A 110 -1.24 13.86 13.49
CA ILE A 110 -0.28 13.54 14.56
C ILE A 110 -0.01 12.03 14.63
N PHE A 111 -1.05 11.20 14.49
CA PHE A 111 -0.91 9.74 14.53
C PHE A 111 -0.08 9.18 13.36
N PRO A 112 -0.34 9.55 12.09
CA PRO A 112 0.53 9.23 10.97
C PRO A 112 1.97 9.70 11.19
N LEU A 113 2.17 10.89 11.75
CA LEU A 113 3.51 11.41 11.96
C LEU A 113 4.28 10.57 13.00
N ILE A 114 3.63 10.13 14.07
CA ILE A 114 4.28 9.26 15.06
C ILE A 114 4.48 7.84 14.50
N THR A 115 3.45 7.25 13.89
CA THR A 115 3.46 5.83 13.51
C THR A 115 4.18 5.56 12.18
N TYR A 116 4.22 6.51 11.25
CA TYR A 116 4.89 6.35 9.96
C TYR A 116 6.19 7.13 9.86
N PHE A 117 6.19 8.41 10.25
CA PHE A 117 7.36 9.26 10.06
C PHE A 117 8.50 8.86 11.00
N ILE A 118 8.25 8.57 12.27
CA ILE A 118 9.32 8.16 13.21
C ILE A 118 10.00 6.86 12.75
N PRO A 119 9.28 5.74 12.46
CA PRO A 119 9.95 4.51 12.03
C PRO A 119 10.63 4.66 10.68
N SER A 120 10.01 5.37 9.73
CA SER A 120 10.60 5.59 8.41
C SER A 120 11.87 6.42 8.48
N PHE A 121 11.86 7.48 9.31
CA PHE A 121 13.01 8.34 9.54
C PHE A 121 14.14 7.58 10.22
N LEU A 122 13.85 6.80 11.26
CA LEU A 122 14.85 5.95 11.92
C LEU A 122 15.45 4.93 10.94
N CYS A 123 14.65 4.28 10.11
CA CYS A 123 15.16 3.33 9.11
C CYS A 123 16.11 4.00 8.12
N VAL A 124 15.79 5.20 7.64
CA VAL A 124 16.67 5.95 6.72
C VAL A 124 17.94 6.45 7.43
N LEU A 125 17.83 6.88 8.69
CA LEU A 125 18.95 7.42 9.46
C LEU A 125 19.98 6.36 9.85
N PHE A 126 19.52 5.17 10.25
CA PHE A 126 20.37 4.05 10.67
C PHE A 126 20.77 3.12 9.51
N GLY A 127 20.16 3.29 8.34
CA GLY A 127 20.52 2.58 7.12
C GLY A 127 20.46 1.05 7.23
N SER A 128 21.49 0.37 6.71
CA SER A 128 21.58 -1.10 6.68
C SER A 128 21.53 -1.74 8.08
N SER A 129 22.08 -1.08 9.11
CA SER A 129 22.09 -1.59 10.48
C SER A 129 20.68 -1.70 11.09
N ALA A 130 19.78 -0.77 10.76
CA ALA A 130 18.38 -0.87 11.17
C ALA A 130 17.63 -1.97 10.42
N LEU A 131 17.97 -2.23 9.16
CA LEU A 131 17.41 -3.35 8.42
C LEU A 131 17.86 -4.69 9.04
N GLU A 132 19.14 -4.84 9.38
CA GLU A 132 19.67 -6.03 10.06
C GLU A 132 19.08 -6.22 11.46
N SER A 133 18.92 -5.15 12.24
CA SER A 133 18.25 -5.21 13.54
C SER A 133 16.76 -5.53 13.41
N LEU A 134 16.07 -4.96 12.42
CA LEU A 134 14.66 -5.26 12.18
C LEU A 134 14.48 -6.71 11.71
N MET A 135 15.33 -7.16 10.79
CA MET A 135 15.33 -8.53 10.29
C MET A 135 15.73 -9.55 11.36
N SER A 136 16.60 -9.19 12.30
CA SER A 136 17.02 -10.09 13.39
C SER A 136 15.98 -10.20 14.52
N VAL A 137 15.14 -9.17 14.70
CA VAL A 137 14.00 -9.21 15.64
C VAL A 137 12.82 -9.99 15.05
N ILE A 138 12.70 -10.06 13.72
CA ILE A 138 11.64 -10.82 13.07
C ILE A 138 12.02 -12.31 13.02
N PRO A 139 11.20 -13.23 13.57
CA PRO A 139 11.47 -14.67 13.50
C PRO A 139 11.62 -15.14 12.06
N THR A 140 12.56 -16.07 11.81
CA THR A 140 12.83 -16.65 10.48
C THR A 140 11.60 -17.28 9.82
N GLN A 141 10.65 -17.76 10.62
CA GLN A 141 9.37 -18.28 10.14
C GLN A 141 8.50 -17.17 9.53
N VAL A 142 8.52 -15.96 10.12
CA VAL A 142 7.77 -14.81 9.62
C VAL A 142 8.39 -14.30 8.32
N THR A 143 9.72 -14.16 8.24
CA THR A 143 10.39 -13.76 6.99
C THR A 143 10.21 -14.78 5.86
N SER A 144 10.17 -16.08 6.17
CA SER A 144 9.88 -17.13 5.18
C SER A 144 8.46 -17.04 4.63
N ILE A 145 7.46 -16.87 5.50
CA ILE A 145 6.05 -16.68 5.10
C ILE A 145 5.91 -15.39 4.28
N LEU A 146 6.67 -14.36 4.63
CA LEU A 146 6.63 -13.05 4.00
C LEU A 146 7.29 -13.05 2.62
N SER A 147 8.39 -13.80 2.47
CA SER A 147 8.99 -14.07 1.17
C SER A 147 8.03 -14.87 0.30
N LEU A 148 7.41 -15.93 0.83
CA LEU A 148 6.40 -16.71 0.10
C LEU A 148 5.22 -15.84 -0.34
N ALA A 149 4.71 -14.98 0.56
CA ALA A 149 3.65 -14.02 0.25
C ALA A 149 4.08 -13.02 -0.83
N GLY A 150 5.35 -12.57 -0.82
CA GLY A 150 5.89 -11.70 -1.85
C GLY A 150 5.93 -12.31 -3.24
N HIS A 151 6.19 -13.62 -3.34
CA HIS A 151 6.11 -14.34 -4.60
C HIS A 151 4.65 -14.52 -5.08
N LEU A 152 3.67 -14.48 -4.16
CA LEU A 152 2.25 -14.62 -4.49
C LEU A 152 1.60 -13.29 -4.92
N ILE A 153 2.11 -12.14 -4.49
CA ILE A 153 1.53 -10.81 -4.81
C ILE A 153 1.41 -10.56 -6.33
N PRO A 154 2.43 -10.84 -7.18
CA PRO A 154 2.30 -10.69 -8.63
C PRO A 154 1.19 -11.58 -9.23
N ALA A 155 1.06 -12.81 -8.75
CA ALA A 155 0.01 -13.73 -9.21
C ALA A 155 -1.38 -13.23 -8.79
N LEU A 156 -1.49 -12.66 -7.60
CA LEU A 156 -2.73 -12.08 -7.08
C LEU A 156 -3.12 -10.81 -7.84
N GLY A 157 -2.14 -9.97 -8.21
CA GLY A 157 -2.33 -8.82 -9.11
C GLY A 157 -2.86 -9.22 -10.48
N LEU A 158 -2.28 -10.27 -11.09
CA LEU A 158 -2.76 -10.85 -12.35
C LEU A 158 -4.18 -11.41 -12.21
N ALA A 159 -4.48 -12.13 -11.13
CA ALA A 159 -5.82 -12.66 -10.87
C ALA A 159 -6.87 -11.54 -10.71
N MET A 160 -6.53 -10.46 -10.00
CA MET A 160 -7.40 -9.28 -9.87
C MET A 160 -7.64 -8.61 -11.22
N LEU A 161 -6.61 -8.38 -12.03
CA LEU A 161 -6.74 -7.84 -13.39
C LEU A 161 -7.67 -8.72 -14.25
N MET A 162 -7.49 -10.04 -14.17
CA MET A 162 -8.31 -10.99 -14.91
C MET A 162 -9.77 -10.96 -14.45
N SER A 163 -10.03 -10.79 -13.16
CA SER A 163 -11.39 -10.66 -12.63
C SER A 163 -12.12 -9.40 -13.14
N VAL A 164 -11.40 -8.28 -13.29
CA VAL A 164 -11.94 -7.03 -13.84
C VAL A 164 -12.23 -7.20 -15.34
N LEU A 165 -11.30 -7.80 -16.08
CA LEU A 165 -11.46 -8.13 -17.50
C LEU A 165 -12.68 -9.03 -17.74
N PHE A 166 -12.86 -10.10 -16.96
CA PHE A 166 -14.02 -10.98 -17.08
C PHE A 166 -15.34 -10.24 -16.82
N LYS A 167 -15.37 -9.32 -15.85
CA LYS A 167 -16.56 -8.51 -15.55
C LYS A 167 -16.90 -7.56 -16.70
N ALA A 168 -15.87 -6.96 -17.31
CA ALA A 168 -16.00 -6.10 -18.49
C ALA A 168 -16.46 -6.89 -19.73
N LEU A 169 -15.84 -8.05 -20.00
CA LEU A 169 -16.23 -8.96 -21.09
C LEU A 169 -17.67 -9.46 -20.93
N ARG A 170 -18.11 -9.77 -19.71
CA ARG A 170 -19.49 -10.17 -19.43
C ARG A 170 -20.48 -9.02 -19.70
N TYR A 171 -20.12 -7.79 -19.36
CA TYR A 171 -20.92 -6.60 -19.68
C TYR A 171 -20.98 -6.35 -21.19
N LEU A 172 -19.87 -6.55 -21.90
CA LEU A 172 -19.78 -6.41 -23.35
C LEU A 172 -20.60 -7.49 -24.07
N TRP A 173 -20.56 -8.73 -23.60
CA TRP A 173 -21.44 -9.81 -24.06
C TRP A 173 -22.92 -9.50 -23.79
N TRP A 174 -23.25 -8.96 -22.62
CA TRP A 174 -24.62 -8.57 -22.28
C TRP A 174 -25.15 -7.45 -23.19
N VAL A 175 -24.35 -6.40 -23.44
CA VAL A 175 -24.72 -5.31 -24.35
C VAL A 175 -24.77 -5.77 -25.82
N ALA A 176 -23.82 -6.59 -26.26
CA ALA A 176 -23.73 -7.02 -27.66
C ALA A 176 -24.78 -8.07 -28.04
N TYR A 177 -25.13 -9.00 -27.13
CA TYR A 177 -26.00 -10.13 -27.44
C TYR A 177 -27.34 -10.15 -26.72
N LEU A 178 -27.46 -9.63 -25.49
CA LEU A 178 -28.71 -9.71 -24.71
C LEU A 178 -29.58 -8.46 -24.84
N HIS A 179 -28.98 -7.27 -24.89
CA HIS A 179 -29.72 -6.00 -25.06
C HIS A 179 -30.57 -5.93 -26.37
N PRO A 180 -30.13 -6.48 -27.53
CA PRO A 180 -30.96 -6.51 -28.73
C PRO A 180 -32.13 -7.52 -28.66
N LEU A 181 -32.04 -8.55 -27.81
CA LEU A 181 -33.06 -9.60 -27.71
C LEU A 181 -34.24 -9.18 -26.82
N GLU A 182 -34.01 -8.34 -25.81
CA GLU A 182 -35.06 -7.81 -24.95
C GLU A 182 -35.99 -6.83 -25.70
N GLY A 183 -35.46 -6.09 -26.68
CA GLY A 183 -36.26 -5.23 -27.57
C GLY A 183 -37.16 -6.00 -28.56
N VAL A 184 -36.88 -7.29 -28.80
CA VAL A 184 -37.68 -8.17 -29.66
C VAL A 184 -38.72 -8.95 -28.85
N ALA A 185 -38.47 -9.20 -27.57
CA ALA A 185 -39.38 -9.93 -26.68
C ALA A 185 -40.64 -9.13 -26.27
N PHE A 186 -40.62 -7.79 -26.32
CA PHE A 186 -41.77 -6.94 -25.96
C PHE A 186 -42.73 -6.63 -27.12
N LYS A 187 -42.53 -7.26 -28.30
CA LYS A 187 -43.33 -7.00 -29.52
C LYS A 187 -44.21 -8.18 -29.97
N ARG A 188 -44.54 -9.09 -29.05
CA ARG A 188 -45.56 -10.13 -29.24
C ARG A 188 -46.57 -10.12 -28.11
#